data_AF-A0A976LPD4-F1
#
_entry.id   AF-A0A976LPD4-F1
#
_cell.length_a   1.000
_cell.length_b   1.000
_cell.length_c   1.000
_cell.angle_alpha   90.00
_cell.angle_beta   90.00
_cell.angle_gamma   90.00
#
_symmetry.space_group_name_H-M   'P 1'
#
loop_
_entity.id
_entity.type
_entity.pdbx_description
1 polymer ?
#
loop_
_entity_poly.entity_id
_entity_poly.type
_entity_poly.pdbx_seq_one_letter_code
_entity_poly.pdbx_strand_id
1 'polypeptide(L)'
;MIVICPRCGAINQIKKVKISHPTLDVICKKCGARHSLEIGVTSHSATMVKCPHCGYKQTRAERCAKCGGSLITKAVKPADPGITEESKQGIFSKRYKTLTITAAAMIVLIFLGSVAGVFFMMKSSDAYKLSEAFIRNNKEIKAMVGEDIKFGLVPLGSVKMSGKEGAADFKVNVKGSKGSTDVGIFLRKQKGKWRVISAIYTDQHGVKRRLPVQK
;
A
#
# COMPACT_ATOMS: atom_id res chain seq x y z
N MET A 1 -15.93 -12.50 33.17
CA MET A 1 -17.16 -13.02 33.79
C MET A 1 -16.84 -14.31 34.52
N ILE A 2 -17.52 -14.58 35.62
CA ILE A 2 -17.33 -15.79 36.40
C ILE A 2 -18.49 -16.72 36.09
N VAL A 3 -18.19 -17.97 35.73
CA VAL A 3 -19.18 -19.02 35.48
C VAL A 3 -18.88 -20.19 36.39
N ILE A 4 -19.87 -20.61 37.17
CA ILE A 4 -19.77 -21.79 38.05
C ILE A 4 -20.20 -23.02 37.25
N CYS A 5 -19.38 -24.06 37.24
CA CYS A 5 -19.73 -25.30 36.54
C CYS A 5 -20.85 -26.04 37.30
N PRO A 6 -22.00 -26.32 36.65
CA PRO A 6 -23.12 -27.01 37.31
C PRO A 6 -22.80 -28.47 37.67
N ARG A 7 -21.79 -29.08 37.04
CA ARG A 7 -21.42 -30.48 37.28
C ARG A 7 -20.47 -30.68 38.46
N CYS A 8 -19.56 -29.74 38.73
CA CYS A 8 -18.51 -29.93 39.74
C CYS A 8 -18.30 -28.73 40.67
N GLY A 9 -19.11 -27.68 40.54
CA GLY A 9 -19.04 -26.46 41.35
C GLY A 9 -17.79 -25.60 41.13
N ALA A 10 -16.88 -26.00 40.23
CA ALA A 10 -15.66 -25.24 39.99
C ALA A 10 -15.93 -23.89 39.34
N ILE A 11 -15.25 -22.86 39.86
CA ILE A 11 -15.31 -21.48 39.36
C ILE A 11 -14.41 -21.36 38.12
N ASN A 12 -14.99 -21.00 36.98
CA ASN A 12 -14.26 -20.76 35.74
C ASN A 12 -14.28 -19.26 35.41
N GLN A 13 -13.09 -18.67 35.28
CA GLN A 13 -12.94 -17.28 34.86
C GLN A 13 -12.83 -17.22 33.34
N ILE A 14 -13.76 -16.50 32.71
CA ILE A 14 -13.78 -16.30 31.25
C ILE A 14 -13.42 -14.85 30.95
N LYS A 15 -12.44 -14.67 30.05
CA LYS A 15 -12.03 -13.35 29.53
C LYS A 15 -13.22 -12.71 28.78
N LYS A 16 -13.31 -11.36 28.78
CA LYS A 16 -14.39 -10.63 28.09
C LYS A 16 -14.47 -11.08 26.62
N VAL A 17 -15.56 -11.76 26.26
CA VAL A 17 -15.83 -12.18 24.88
C VAL A 17 -16.52 -11.02 24.17
N LYS A 18 -16.07 -10.66 22.96
CA LYS A 18 -16.82 -9.75 22.09
C LYS A 18 -18.09 -10.49 21.65
N ILE A 19 -19.24 -10.06 22.16
CA ILE A 19 -20.51 -10.76 22.01
C ILE A 19 -20.98 -10.60 20.55
N SER A 20 -20.84 -11.67 19.77
CA SER A 20 -21.42 -11.74 18.41
C SER A 20 -22.66 -12.61 18.36
N HIS A 21 -22.86 -13.51 19.33
CA HIS A 21 -23.93 -14.52 19.36
C HIS A 21 -24.59 -14.56 20.75
N PRO A 22 -25.89 -14.88 20.84
CA PRO A 22 -26.65 -14.88 22.09
C PRO A 22 -26.32 -16.06 23.02
N THR A 23 -25.64 -17.07 22.50
CA THR A 23 -25.19 -18.25 23.24
C THR A 23 -23.68 -18.24 23.42
N LEU A 24 -23.23 -18.54 24.64
CA LEU A 24 -21.83 -18.73 24.98
C LEU A 24 -21.60 -20.16 25.46
N ASP A 25 -20.78 -20.90 24.73
CA ASP A 25 -20.31 -22.21 25.17
C ASP A 25 -19.11 -22.09 26.12
N VAL A 26 -19.22 -22.72 27.29
CA VAL A 26 -18.18 -22.73 28.32
C VAL A 26 -17.76 -24.17 28.61
N ILE A 27 -16.45 -24.42 28.59
CA ILE A 27 -15.86 -25.70 28.98
C ILE A 27 -15.26 -25.56 30.39
N CYS A 28 -15.63 -26.44 31.30
CA CYS A 28 -15.07 -26.45 32.65
C CYS A 28 -13.63 -26.97 32.65
N LYS A 29 -12.70 -26.19 33.21
CA LYS A 29 -11.28 -26.60 33.32
C LYS A 29 -11.03 -27.76 34.27
N LYS A 30 -11.95 -28.03 35.21
CA LYS A 30 -11.79 -29.09 36.23
C LYS A 30 -12.33 -30.44 35.77
N CYS A 31 -13.53 -30.47 35.18
CA CYS A 31 -14.20 -31.73 34.81
C CYS A 31 -14.45 -31.90 33.30
N GLY A 32 -14.07 -30.93 32.47
CA GLY A 32 -14.22 -31.00 31.02
C GLY A 32 -15.65 -30.86 30.49
N ALA A 33 -16.65 -30.67 31.34
CA ALA A 33 -18.05 -30.55 30.91
C ALA A 33 -18.29 -29.27 30.09
N ARG A 34 -19.05 -29.39 29.00
CA ARG A 34 -19.51 -28.27 28.15
C ARG A 34 -20.92 -27.83 28.55
N HIS A 35 -21.13 -26.53 28.67
CA HIS A 35 -22.44 -25.93 28.91
C HIS A 35 -22.60 -24.67 28.08
N SER A 36 -23.76 -24.51 27.44
CA SER A 36 -24.16 -23.29 26.75
C SER A 36 -24.90 -22.37 27.72
N LEU A 37 -24.54 -21.09 27.74
CA LEU A 37 -25.21 -20.05 28.50
C LEU A 37 -25.85 -19.08 27.52
N GLU A 38 -27.15 -18.84 27.64
CA GLU A 38 -27.79 -17.72 26.98
C GLU A 38 -27.46 -16.44 27.73
N ILE A 39 -26.67 -15.57 27.10
CA ILE A 39 -26.26 -14.31 27.71
C ILE A 39 -27.01 -13.18 27.01
N GLY A 40 -28.16 -12.82 27.59
CA GLY A 40 -28.87 -11.59 27.23
C GLY A 40 -30.36 -11.78 27.01
N VAL A 41 -31.15 -11.47 28.04
CA VAL A 41 -32.33 -10.59 27.95
C VAL A 41 -32.63 -10.11 29.37
N THR A 42 -31.91 -9.08 29.85
CA THR A 42 -32.51 -8.22 30.87
C THR A 42 -33.63 -7.47 30.17
N SER A 43 -34.87 -7.85 30.47
CA SER A 43 -36.13 -7.28 29.99
C SER A 43 -36.03 -5.78 29.71
N HIS A 44 -35.89 -5.43 28.42
CA HIS A 44 -36.00 -4.05 27.98
C HIS A 44 -37.44 -3.56 28.23
N SER A 45 -37.54 -2.44 28.96
CA SER A 45 -38.62 -1.43 28.94
C SER A 45 -39.92 -1.89 28.28
N ALA A 46 -40.94 -2.21 29.09
CA ALA A 46 -42.27 -2.57 28.59
C ALA A 46 -42.79 -1.47 27.66
N THR A 47 -42.75 -1.73 26.35
CA THR A 47 -43.30 -0.83 25.33
C THR A 47 -44.80 -0.74 25.57
N MET A 48 -45.26 0.43 26.03
CA MET A 48 -46.68 0.67 26.24
C MET A 48 -47.39 0.81 24.89
N VAL A 49 -48.45 0.04 24.69
CA VAL A 49 -49.29 0.04 23.51
C VAL A 49 -50.61 0.74 23.85
N LYS A 50 -51.11 1.57 22.93
CA LYS A 50 -52.41 2.24 23.05
C LYS A 50 -53.51 1.34 22.47
N CYS A 51 -54.56 1.07 23.24
CA CYS A 51 -55.69 0.27 22.79
C CYS A 51 -56.43 0.96 21.62
N PRO A 52 -56.69 0.27 20.49
CA PRO A 52 -57.40 0.86 19.36
C PRO A 52 -58.89 1.09 19.63
N HIS A 53 -59.49 0.35 20.57
CA HIS A 53 -60.92 0.46 20.87
C HIS A 53 -61.26 1.61 21.84
N CYS A 54 -60.44 1.83 22.88
CA CYS A 54 -60.74 2.82 23.93
C CYS A 54 -59.62 3.82 24.19
N GLY A 55 -58.48 3.70 23.50
CA GLY A 55 -57.35 4.62 23.65
C GLY A 55 -56.53 4.47 24.93
N TYR A 56 -56.82 3.49 25.80
CA TYR A 56 -56.07 3.25 27.03
C TYR A 56 -54.65 2.76 26.75
N LYS A 57 -53.63 3.32 27.43
CA LYS A 57 -52.22 2.90 27.31
C LYS A 57 -51.92 1.83 28.35
N GLN A 58 -51.36 0.71 27.91
CA GLN A 58 -51.01 -0.41 28.79
C GLN A 58 -49.82 -1.19 28.24
N THR A 59 -49.22 -2.05 29.07
CA THR A 59 -48.23 -3.02 28.60
C THR A 59 -48.87 -3.99 27.60
N ARG A 60 -48.06 -4.51 26.66
CA ARG A 60 -48.53 -5.43 25.62
C ARG A 60 -49.19 -6.66 26.28
N ALA A 61 -50.48 -6.85 26.01
CA ALA A 61 -51.30 -7.97 26.45
C ALA A 61 -52.25 -8.34 25.30
N GLU A 62 -52.85 -9.53 25.33
CA GLU A 62 -53.78 -9.96 24.27
C GLU A 62 -55.08 -9.14 24.28
N ARG A 63 -55.50 -8.67 25.46
CA ARG A 63 -56.71 -7.88 25.66
C ARG A 63 -56.43 -6.60 26.42
N CYS A 64 -57.24 -5.59 26.13
CA CYS A 64 -57.22 -4.33 26.83
C CYS A 64 -57.70 -4.53 28.28
N ALA A 65 -56.91 -4.08 29.25
CA ALA A 65 -57.25 -4.17 30.67
C ALA A 65 -58.48 -3.30 31.03
N LYS A 66 -58.77 -2.27 30.24
CA LYS A 66 -59.89 -1.36 30.49
C LYS A 66 -61.19 -1.78 29.81
N CYS A 67 -61.13 -2.17 28.54
CA CYS A 67 -62.34 -2.42 27.73
C CYS A 67 -62.47 -3.87 27.23
N GLY A 68 -61.54 -4.75 27.59
CA GLY A 68 -61.55 -6.15 27.14
C GLY A 68 -61.28 -6.38 25.65
N GLY A 69 -61.20 -5.31 24.84
CA GLY A 69 -60.99 -5.39 23.39
C GLY A 69 -59.65 -6.02 23.03
N SER A 70 -59.63 -6.80 21.94
CA SER A 70 -58.41 -7.47 21.46
C SER A 70 -57.36 -6.43 21.07
N LEU A 71 -56.15 -6.57 21.63
CA LEU A 71 -54.97 -5.82 21.24
C LEU A 71 -54.10 -6.60 20.26
N ILE A 72 -54.52 -7.83 19.92
CA ILE A 72 -53.95 -8.60 18.83
C ILE A 72 -54.50 -7.97 17.53
N THR A 73 -53.85 -6.90 17.07
CA THR A 73 -53.78 -6.66 15.62
C THR A 73 -53.25 -7.97 15.05
N LYS A 74 -54.03 -8.65 14.19
CA LYS A 74 -53.65 -9.90 13.52
C LYS A 74 -52.15 -9.86 13.32
N ALA A 75 -51.43 -10.76 14.00
CA ALA A 75 -50.06 -11.03 13.63
C ALA A 75 -50.13 -11.24 12.13
N VAL A 76 -49.57 -10.31 11.36
CA VAL A 76 -49.06 -10.64 10.04
C VAL A 76 -48.21 -11.85 10.36
N LYS A 77 -48.70 -13.04 9.99
CA LYS A 77 -47.93 -14.28 9.88
C LYS A 77 -46.54 -13.80 9.51
N PRO A 78 -45.47 -14.05 10.29
CA PRO A 78 -44.17 -13.50 9.96
C PRO A 78 -43.99 -13.81 8.49
N ALA A 79 -44.07 -12.75 7.66
CA ALA A 79 -43.65 -12.85 6.30
C ALA A 79 -42.23 -13.35 6.51
N ASP A 80 -41.95 -14.55 6.00
CA ASP A 80 -40.61 -15.07 6.02
C ASP A 80 -39.69 -13.88 5.82
N PRO A 81 -38.78 -13.56 6.74
CA PRO A 81 -37.65 -12.78 6.34
C PRO A 81 -36.80 -13.71 5.46
N GLY A 82 -37.34 -14.10 4.30
CA GLY A 82 -36.65 -14.01 3.03
C GLY A 82 -36.33 -12.53 2.77
N ILE A 83 -35.65 -11.91 3.72
CA ILE A 83 -34.57 -11.03 3.37
C ILE A 83 -33.52 -12.03 2.90
N THR A 84 -33.56 -12.36 1.62
CA THR A 84 -32.33 -12.47 0.87
C THR A 84 -31.59 -11.17 1.13
N GLU A 85 -30.85 -11.11 2.25
CA GLU A 85 -29.63 -10.32 2.33
C GLU A 85 -28.64 -11.04 1.40
N GLU A 86 -28.95 -11.01 0.10
CA GLU A 86 -27.97 -11.22 -0.93
C GLU A 86 -26.94 -10.10 -0.75
N SER A 87 -25.92 -10.42 0.03
CA SER A 87 -24.51 -10.19 -0.26
C SER A 87 -24.15 -9.00 -1.17
N LYS A 88 -24.72 -7.81 -0.96
CA LYS A 88 -24.20 -6.58 -1.60
C LYS A 88 -22.75 -6.28 -1.21
N GLN A 89 -22.21 -6.99 -0.22
CA GLN A 89 -20.81 -6.95 0.18
C GLN A 89 -19.85 -7.69 -0.79
N GLY A 90 -20.33 -8.63 -1.62
CA GLY A 90 -19.46 -9.45 -2.49
C GLY A 90 -18.99 -8.76 -3.77
N ILE A 91 -19.83 -7.92 -4.37
CA ILE A 91 -19.53 -7.23 -5.64
C ILE A 91 -18.83 -5.89 -5.38
N PHE A 92 -19.27 -5.13 -4.38
CA PHE A 92 -18.66 -3.84 -4.04
C PHE A 92 -17.23 -4.04 -3.52
N SER A 93 -16.98 -5.11 -2.76
CA SER A 93 -15.64 -5.39 -2.22
C SER A 93 -14.62 -5.80 -3.25
N LYS A 94 -15.02 -6.60 -4.24
CA LYS A 94 -14.15 -6.99 -5.35
C LYS A 94 -13.89 -5.81 -6.28
N ARG A 95 -14.90 -4.99 -6.59
CA ARG A 95 -14.73 -3.82 -7.48
C ARG A 95 -13.83 -2.74 -6.88
N TYR A 96 -13.92 -2.40 -5.59
CA TYR A 96 -12.99 -1.44 -5.00
C TYR A 96 -11.56 -1.99 -4.91
N LYS A 97 -11.39 -3.29 -4.64
CA LYS A 97 -10.06 -3.93 -4.62
C LYS A 97 -9.42 -3.94 -6.00
N THR A 98 -10.17 -4.28 -7.05
CA THR A 98 -9.66 -4.20 -8.42
C THR A 98 -9.34 -2.77 -8.83
N LEU A 99 -10.21 -1.80 -8.52
CA LEU A 99 -9.96 -0.38 -8.83
C LEU A 99 -8.75 0.20 -8.09
N THR A 100 -8.53 -0.21 -6.85
CA THR A 100 -7.35 0.23 -6.08
C THR A 100 -6.07 -0.42 -6.60
N ILE A 101 -6.10 -1.70 -6.98
CA ILE A 101 -4.96 -2.38 -7.59
C ILE A 101 -4.63 -1.77 -8.97
N THR A 102 -5.63 -1.50 -9.81
CA THR A 102 -5.40 -0.88 -11.13
C THR A 102 -4.90 0.56 -11.00
N ALA A 103 -5.45 1.34 -10.08
CA ALA A 103 -4.97 2.70 -9.81
C ALA A 103 -3.52 2.68 -9.28
N ALA A 104 -3.20 1.79 -8.35
CA ALA A 104 -1.84 1.62 -7.85
C ALA A 104 -0.87 1.20 -8.96
N ALA A 105 -1.27 0.24 -9.81
CA ALA A 105 -0.47 -0.19 -10.96
C ALA A 105 -0.25 0.96 -11.96
N MET A 106 -1.27 1.76 -12.25
CA MET A 106 -1.14 2.95 -13.12
C MET A 106 -0.17 3.98 -12.55
N ILE A 107 -0.22 4.26 -11.24
CA ILE A 107 0.73 5.17 -10.58
C ILE A 107 2.16 4.64 -10.72
N VAL A 108 2.37 3.34 -10.48
CA VAL A 108 3.68 2.70 -10.65
C VAL A 108 4.18 2.81 -12.10
N LEU A 109 3.31 2.58 -13.08
CA LEU A 109 3.66 2.71 -14.50
C LEU A 109 4.03 4.14 -14.88
N ILE A 110 3.26 5.14 -14.43
CA ILE A 110 3.55 6.55 -14.67
C ILE A 110 4.89 6.94 -14.03
N PHE A 111 5.15 6.48 -12.81
CA PHE A 111 6.41 6.74 -12.11
C PHE A 111 7.61 6.12 -12.85
N LEU A 112 7.52 4.83 -13.18
CA LEU A 112 8.57 4.13 -13.94
C LEU A 112 8.78 4.76 -15.32
N GLY A 113 7.70 5.11 -16.03
CA GLY A 113 7.76 5.78 -17.32
C GLY A 113 8.41 7.16 -17.26
N SER A 114 8.09 7.94 -16.22
CA SER A 114 8.69 9.28 -16.00
C SER A 114 10.19 9.18 -15.73
N VAL A 115 10.59 8.24 -14.86
CA VAL A 115 12.00 7.99 -14.55
C VAL A 115 12.75 7.51 -15.80
N ALA A 116 12.19 6.57 -16.55
CA ALA A 116 12.78 6.09 -17.80
C ALA A 116 12.90 7.22 -18.86
N GLY A 117 11.90 8.08 -18.97
CA GLY A 117 11.89 9.24 -19.87
C GLY A 117 13.01 10.22 -19.56
N VAL A 118 13.22 10.56 -18.28
CA VAL A 118 14.33 11.42 -17.85
C VAL A 118 15.69 10.79 -18.19
N PHE A 119 15.87 9.50 -17.93
CA PHE A 119 17.12 8.81 -18.26
C PHE A 119 17.37 8.76 -19.78
N PHE A 120 16.33 8.52 -20.57
CA PHE A 120 16.44 8.54 -22.03
C PHE A 120 16.81 9.93 -22.56
N MET A 121 16.18 10.98 -22.02
CA MET A 121 16.50 12.37 -22.36
C MET A 121 17.94 12.74 -21.98
N MET A 122 18.41 12.27 -20.82
CA MET A 122 19.79 12.53 -20.40
C MET A 122 20.81 11.80 -21.28
N LYS A 123 20.56 10.53 -21.61
CA LYS A 123 21.43 9.71 -22.48
C LYS A 123 21.47 10.20 -23.93
N SER A 124 20.38 10.78 -24.42
CA SER A 124 20.30 11.37 -25.76
C SER A 124 20.92 12.77 -25.86
N SER A 125 21.22 13.43 -24.74
CA SER A 125 21.82 14.76 -24.71
C SER A 125 23.22 14.80 -25.34
N ASP A 126 23.52 15.90 -26.03
CA ASP A 126 24.83 16.11 -26.66
C ASP A 126 25.97 16.09 -25.65
N ALA A 127 25.72 16.60 -24.44
CA ALA A 127 26.69 16.60 -23.35
C ALA A 127 27.07 15.17 -22.94
N TYR A 128 26.10 14.27 -22.84
CA TYR A 128 26.33 12.88 -22.47
C TYR A 128 27.03 12.11 -23.60
N LYS A 129 26.61 12.29 -24.85
CA LYS A 129 27.29 11.69 -26.03
C LYS A 129 28.74 12.15 -26.16
N LEU A 130 29.02 13.44 -25.91
CA LEU A 130 30.38 13.95 -25.89
C LEU A 130 31.22 13.32 -24.78
N SER A 131 30.61 13.10 -23.61
CA SER A 131 31.25 12.41 -22.49
C SER A 131 31.61 10.97 -22.85
N GLU A 132 30.68 10.22 -23.46
CA GLU A 132 30.94 8.87 -23.94
C GLU A 132 32.07 8.83 -24.97
N ALA A 133 32.07 9.75 -25.93
CA ALA A 133 33.12 9.86 -26.93
C ALA A 133 34.48 10.18 -26.31
N PHE A 134 34.53 11.08 -25.33
CA PHE A 134 35.74 11.40 -24.59
C PHE A 134 36.31 10.18 -23.87
N ILE A 135 35.46 9.42 -23.16
CA ILE A 135 35.87 8.20 -22.44
C ILE A 135 36.38 7.14 -23.43
N ARG A 136 35.63 6.89 -24.52
CA ARG A 136 35.98 5.88 -25.53
C ARG A 136 37.30 6.17 -26.24
N ASN A 137 37.74 7.41 -26.30
CA ASN A 137 38.98 7.80 -26.96
C ASN A 137 40.15 7.98 -26.00
N ASN A 138 39.91 7.94 -24.69
CA ASN A 138 40.95 8.15 -23.70
C ASN A 138 41.82 6.88 -23.50
N LYS A 139 43.13 7.02 -23.70
CA LYS A 139 44.10 5.92 -23.58
C LYS A 139 44.23 5.40 -22.15
N GLU A 140 44.15 6.26 -21.13
CA GLU A 140 44.27 5.86 -19.73
C GLU A 140 43.10 4.99 -19.29
N ILE A 141 41.89 5.31 -19.74
CA ILE A 141 40.70 4.48 -19.47
C ILE A 141 40.82 3.14 -20.19
N LYS A 142 41.17 3.11 -21.49
CA LYS A 142 41.37 1.86 -22.23
C LYS A 142 42.43 0.96 -21.60
N ALA A 143 43.53 1.55 -21.12
CA ALA A 143 44.58 0.79 -20.45
C ALA A 143 44.04 0.05 -19.22
N MET A 144 43.11 0.68 -18.48
CA MET A 144 42.52 0.11 -17.27
C MET A 144 41.38 -0.88 -17.52
N VAL A 145 40.36 -0.50 -18.29
CA VAL A 145 39.14 -1.32 -18.45
C VAL A 145 39.17 -2.22 -19.68
N GLY A 146 40.10 -2.01 -20.61
CA GLY A 146 40.18 -2.72 -21.88
C GLY A 146 39.57 -1.95 -23.06
N GLU A 147 39.63 -2.55 -24.25
CA GLU A 147 39.19 -1.91 -25.50
C GLU A 147 37.67 -1.95 -25.71
N ASP A 148 37.00 -3.01 -25.27
CA ASP A 148 35.53 -3.14 -25.33
C ASP A 148 34.87 -2.36 -24.17
N ILE A 149 34.68 -1.05 -24.38
CA ILE A 149 34.07 -0.16 -23.39
C ILE A 149 32.54 -0.22 -23.47
N LYS A 150 31.92 -0.62 -22.35
CA LYS A 150 30.48 -0.60 -22.10
C LYS A 150 30.15 0.41 -21.00
N PHE A 151 29.10 1.18 -21.21
CA PHE A 151 28.61 2.15 -20.23
C PHE A 151 27.48 1.56 -19.40
N GLY A 152 27.38 2.00 -18.14
CA GLY A 152 26.28 1.65 -17.26
C GLY A 152 24.90 1.98 -17.85
N LEU A 153 23.88 1.24 -17.43
CA LEU A 153 22.49 1.41 -17.88
C LEU A 153 21.88 2.72 -17.36
N VAL A 154 22.24 3.11 -16.14
CA VAL A 154 21.71 4.30 -15.48
C VAL A 154 22.75 5.43 -15.55
N PRO A 155 22.51 6.50 -16.31
CA PRO A 155 23.38 7.65 -16.30
C PRO A 155 23.20 8.40 -14.97
N LEU A 156 24.29 8.66 -14.25
CA LEU A 156 24.28 9.50 -13.05
C LEU A 156 24.85 10.87 -13.43
N GLY A 157 24.20 11.93 -12.95
CA GLY A 157 24.68 13.28 -13.19
C GLY A 157 23.59 14.33 -13.14
N SER A 158 23.96 15.54 -13.54
CA SER A 158 23.06 16.66 -13.68
C SER A 158 23.43 17.47 -14.91
N VAL A 159 22.41 18.04 -15.54
CA VAL A 159 22.57 18.93 -16.69
C VAL A 159 21.75 20.18 -16.43
N LYS A 160 22.39 21.33 -16.48
CA LYS A 160 21.77 22.64 -16.30
C LYS A 160 21.98 23.46 -17.58
N MET A 161 20.90 24.03 -18.09
CA MET A 161 20.91 24.82 -19.33
C MET A 161 20.31 26.20 -19.07
N SER A 162 20.93 27.22 -19.65
CA SER A 162 20.35 28.56 -19.76
C SER A 162 20.68 29.13 -21.15
N GLY A 163 19.74 28.99 -22.08
CA GLY A 163 19.90 29.43 -23.47
C GLY A 163 21.12 28.80 -24.17
N LYS A 164 22.11 29.63 -24.50
CA LYS A 164 23.36 29.23 -25.18
C LYS A 164 24.46 28.76 -24.22
N GLU A 165 24.21 28.84 -22.92
CA GLU A 165 25.11 28.41 -21.85
C GLU A 165 24.54 27.21 -21.10
N GLY A 166 25.41 26.49 -20.41
CA GLY A 166 25.04 25.32 -19.64
C GLY A 166 26.23 24.66 -18.97
N ALA A 167 25.94 23.81 -18.00
CA ALA A 167 26.92 23.00 -17.31
C ALA A 167 26.37 21.58 -17.15
N ALA A 168 27.22 20.59 -17.28
CA ALA A 168 26.86 19.20 -17.06
C ALA A 168 27.94 18.53 -16.20
N ASP A 169 27.50 17.74 -15.23
CA ASP A 169 28.36 16.92 -14.39
C ASP A 169 27.84 15.50 -14.47
N PHE A 170 28.65 14.58 -15.00
CA PHE A 170 28.28 13.18 -15.17
C PHE A 170 29.24 12.29 -14.41
N LYS A 171 28.66 11.27 -13.76
CA LYS A 171 29.38 10.12 -13.23
C LYS A 171 29.00 8.90 -14.05
N VAL A 172 29.94 8.43 -14.86
CA VAL A 172 29.72 7.33 -15.79
C VAL A 172 30.45 6.10 -15.27
N ASN A 173 29.71 5.03 -15.01
CA ASN A 173 30.29 3.73 -14.75
C ASN A 173 30.72 3.10 -16.08
N VAL A 174 32.01 2.79 -16.19
CA VAL A 174 32.66 2.27 -17.39
C VAL A 174 33.11 0.85 -17.11
N LYS A 175 32.69 -0.10 -17.93
CA LYS A 175 33.05 -1.51 -17.82
C LYS A 175 33.74 -1.96 -19.10
N GLY A 176 34.70 -2.86 -18.99
CA GLY A 176 35.30 -3.52 -20.14
C GLY A 176 35.91 -4.86 -19.77
N SER A 177 36.67 -5.44 -20.71
CA SER A 177 37.22 -6.79 -20.57
C SER A 177 38.21 -6.97 -19.42
N LYS A 178 38.88 -5.90 -18.96
CA LYS A 178 39.87 -5.94 -17.87
C LYS A 178 39.30 -5.53 -16.51
N GLY A 179 38.10 -4.95 -16.47
CA GLY A 179 37.50 -4.48 -15.22
C GLY A 179 36.55 -3.31 -15.40
N SER A 180 36.31 -2.56 -14.34
CA SER A 180 35.40 -1.41 -14.33
C SER A 180 35.95 -0.24 -13.52
N THR A 181 35.58 0.98 -13.92
CA THR A 181 35.92 2.22 -13.20
C THR A 181 34.78 3.23 -13.31
N ASP A 182 34.73 4.15 -12.35
CA ASP A 182 33.86 5.32 -12.42
C ASP A 182 34.66 6.52 -12.94
N VAL A 183 34.11 7.16 -13.98
CA VAL A 183 34.66 8.38 -14.58
C VAL A 183 33.71 9.54 -14.30
N GLY A 184 34.20 10.57 -13.60
CA GLY A 184 33.52 11.84 -13.39
C GLY A 184 33.93 12.84 -14.47
N ILE A 185 32.97 13.46 -15.15
CA ILE A 185 33.23 14.40 -16.26
C ILE A 185 32.40 15.65 -16.06
N PHE A 186 33.09 16.79 -16.07
CA PHE A 186 32.47 18.10 -16.03
C PHE A 186 32.58 18.77 -17.41
N LEU A 187 31.44 19.22 -17.94
CA LEU A 187 31.32 19.88 -19.23
C LEU A 187 30.67 21.24 -19.08
N ARG A 188 31.03 22.15 -19.99
CA ARG A 188 30.39 23.46 -20.10
C ARG A 188 29.94 23.70 -21.53
N LYS A 189 28.74 24.25 -21.68
CA LYS A 189 28.24 24.75 -22.94
C LYS A 189 28.56 26.23 -23.04
N GLN A 190 29.28 26.63 -24.09
CA GLN A 190 29.59 28.02 -24.38
C GLN A 190 29.30 28.28 -25.85
N LYS A 191 28.62 29.39 -26.15
CA LYS A 191 28.22 29.75 -27.52
C LYS A 191 27.49 28.61 -28.25
N GLY A 192 26.67 27.85 -27.51
CA GLY A 192 25.92 26.73 -28.07
C GLY A 192 26.68 25.40 -28.18
N LYS A 193 27.99 25.35 -27.93
CA LYS A 193 28.82 24.14 -28.08
C LYS A 193 29.27 23.59 -26.73
N TRP A 194 29.20 22.28 -26.56
CA TRP A 194 29.71 21.56 -25.39
C TRP A 194 31.22 21.37 -25.47
N ARG A 195 31.89 21.52 -24.33
CA ARG A 195 33.31 21.19 -24.17
C ARG A 195 33.54 20.52 -22.82
N VAL A 196 34.43 19.54 -22.80
CA VAL A 196 34.90 18.91 -21.57
C VAL A 196 35.86 19.89 -20.88
N ILE A 197 35.58 20.22 -19.62
CA ILE A 197 36.39 21.15 -18.83
C ILE A 197 37.36 20.38 -17.93
N SER A 198 36.88 19.29 -17.33
CA SER A 198 37.72 18.42 -16.51
C SER A 198 37.12 17.01 -16.48
N ALA A 199 37.98 16.01 -16.40
CA ALA A 199 37.56 14.65 -16.18
C ALA A 199 38.48 13.97 -15.16
N ILE A 200 37.90 13.12 -14.33
CA ILE A 200 38.58 12.34 -13.31
C ILE A 200 38.13 10.89 -13.38
N TYR A 201 39.01 9.96 -13.06
CA TYR A 201 38.67 8.54 -12.96
C TYR A 201 39.19 7.97 -11.65
N THR A 202 38.60 6.87 -11.21
CA THR A 202 39.05 6.16 -10.00
C THR A 202 39.97 5.02 -10.41
N ASP A 203 41.22 5.01 -9.93
CA ASP A 203 42.14 3.91 -10.22
C ASP A 203 41.81 2.64 -9.43
N GLN A 204 42.56 1.56 -9.71
CA GLN A 204 42.38 0.26 -9.06
C GLN A 204 42.63 0.31 -7.53
N HIS A 205 43.30 1.36 -7.03
CA HIS A 205 43.56 1.59 -5.62
C HIS A 205 42.54 2.53 -4.96
N GLY A 206 41.50 2.95 -5.71
CA GLY A 206 40.48 3.87 -5.21
C GLY A 206 40.88 5.35 -5.27
N VAL A 207 42.03 5.68 -5.88
CA VAL A 207 42.53 7.07 -5.94
C VAL A 207 41.97 7.76 -7.17
N LYS A 208 41.46 8.98 -6.98
CA LYS A 208 40.96 9.82 -8.08
C LYS A 208 42.11 10.46 -8.83
N ARG A 209 42.23 10.19 -10.13
CA ARG A 209 43.23 10.78 -11.03
C ARG A 209 42.56 11.62 -12.10
N ARG A 210 43.24 12.69 -12.55
CA ARG A 210 42.74 13.57 -13.63
C ARG A 210 43.08 12.99 -14.99
N LEU A 211 42.11 13.02 -15.90
CA LEU A 211 42.32 12.71 -17.31
C LEU A 211 42.73 13.98 -18.08
N PRO A 212 43.64 13.86 -19.06
CA PRO A 212 43.97 14.96 -19.94
C PRO A 212 42.75 15.32 -20.80
N VAL A 213 42.40 16.60 -20.80
CA VAL A 213 41.32 17.17 -21.62
C VAL A 213 41.93 17.94 -22.78
N GLN A 214 41.46 17.65 -24.00
CA GLN A 214 41.84 18.43 -25.18
C GLN A 214 41.14 19.79 -25.12
N LYS A 215 41.94 20.87 -25.24
CA LYS A 215 41.48 22.26 -25.17
C LYS A 215 40.81 22.71 -26.47
#